data_AF-A0A8F5GTY2-F1
#
_entry.id   AF-A0A8F5GTY2-F1
#
_cell.length_a   1.000
_cell.length_b   1.000
_cell.length_c   1.000
_cell.angle_alpha   90.00
_cell.angle_beta   90.00
_cell.angle_gamma   90.00
#
_symmetry.space_group_name_H-M   'P 1'
#
loop_
_entity.id
_entity.type
_entity.pdbx_description
1 polymer ?
#
loop_
_entity_poly.entity_id
_entity_poly.type
_entity_poly.pdbx_seq_one_letter_code
_entity_poly.pdbx_strand_id
1 'polypeptide(L)'
;MGQIFKILVDGDYAALKELVKLMKELGIEVKDPLLYNVSPQAISYTHYLSWLANYAEPSEFLFTGIVNLPVWANVVTRFGEMIKERFGIRETGFFDAFRGSYKELEDRIVKLIEGNQVDRLRRIAYTIQYYEKSFWDSIYVAHQQ
;
A
#
# COMPACT_ATOMS: atom_id res chain seq x y z
N MET A 1 -6.98 -10.75 -16.00
CA MET A 1 -6.67 -10.72 -14.56
C MET A 1 -5.20 -11.02 -14.26
N GLY A 2 -4.61 -12.14 -14.72
CA GLY A 2 -3.19 -12.47 -14.40
C GLY A 2 -2.15 -11.38 -14.75
N GLN A 3 -2.29 -10.70 -15.88
CA GLN A 3 -1.43 -9.55 -16.23
C GLN A 3 -1.57 -8.37 -15.24
N ILE A 4 -2.75 -8.15 -14.67
CA ILE A 4 -2.98 -7.08 -13.69
C ILE A 4 -2.22 -7.39 -12.40
N PHE A 5 -2.33 -8.63 -11.91
CA PHE A 5 -1.55 -9.08 -10.75
C PHE A 5 -0.05 -8.96 -10.98
N LYS A 6 0.44 -9.29 -12.18
CA LYS A 6 1.86 -9.14 -12.52
C LYS A 6 2.31 -7.69 -12.43
N ILE A 7 1.52 -6.74 -12.95
CA ILE A 7 1.80 -5.30 -12.85
C ILE A 7 1.89 -4.87 -11.38
N LEU A 8 0.95 -5.30 -10.55
CA LEU A 8 0.95 -4.96 -9.11
C LEU A 8 2.18 -5.52 -8.40
N VAL A 9 2.47 -6.81 -8.58
CA VAL A 9 3.63 -7.48 -7.97
C VAL A 9 4.94 -6.83 -8.43
N ASP A 10 5.09 -6.53 -9.72
CA ASP A 10 6.29 -5.85 -10.23
C ASP A 10 6.47 -4.46 -9.62
N GLY A 11 5.36 -3.72 -9.46
CA GLY A 11 5.33 -2.44 -8.76
C GLY A 11 5.80 -2.56 -7.30
N ASP A 12 5.25 -3.53 -6.56
CA ASP A 12 5.62 -3.78 -5.16
C ASP A 12 7.11 -4.15 -5.02
N TYR A 13 7.64 -5.00 -5.90
CA TYR A 13 9.06 -5.34 -5.92
C TYR A 13 9.96 -4.14 -6.26
N ALA A 14 9.52 -3.27 -7.17
CA ALA A 14 10.24 -2.05 -7.49
C ALA A 14 10.26 -1.09 -6.29
N ALA A 15 9.10 -0.86 -5.67
CA ALA A 15 8.98 -0.02 -4.48
C ALA A 15 9.83 -0.57 -3.32
N LEU A 16 9.82 -1.88 -3.08
CA LEU A 16 10.64 -2.52 -2.04
C LEU A 16 12.14 -2.27 -2.25
N LYS A 17 12.63 -2.32 -3.51
CA LYS A 17 14.04 -2.02 -3.81
C LYS A 17 14.41 -0.58 -3.48
N GLU A 18 13.51 0.36 -3.76
CA GLU A 18 13.72 1.77 -3.41
C GLU A 18 13.63 1.99 -1.89
N LEU A 19 12.74 1.28 -1.19
CA LEU A 19 12.66 1.33 0.28
C LEU A 19 13.96 0.87 0.93
N VAL A 20 14.60 -0.16 0.38
CA VAL A 20 15.91 -0.63 0.84
C VAL A 20 17.00 0.45 0.68
N LYS A 21 16.94 1.31 -0.35
CA LYS A 21 17.87 2.43 -0.49
C LYS A 21 17.62 3.49 0.57
N LEU A 22 16.34 3.85 0.80
CA LEU A 22 15.95 4.77 1.86
C LEU A 22 16.43 4.28 3.23
N MET A 23 16.22 2.99 3.55
CA MET A 23 16.70 2.39 4.79
C MET A 23 18.20 2.58 4.96
N LYS A 24 18.99 2.35 3.90
CA LYS A 24 20.44 2.54 3.95
C LYS A 24 20.83 4.00 4.19
N GLU A 25 20.18 4.96 3.54
CA GLU A 25 20.45 6.39 3.77
C GLU A 25 20.11 6.79 5.22
N LEU A 26 19.04 6.21 5.79
CA LEU A 26 18.63 6.43 7.17
C LEU A 26 19.47 5.64 8.21
N GLY A 27 20.43 4.83 7.78
CA GLY A 27 21.22 3.97 8.67
C GLY A 27 20.42 2.82 9.30
N ILE A 28 19.27 2.47 8.72
CA ILE A 28 18.45 1.33 9.15
C ILE A 28 19.03 0.05 8.53
N GLU A 29 19.39 -0.89 9.39
CA GLU A 29 19.88 -2.21 8.99
C GLU A 29 18.83 -2.97 8.15
N VAL A 30 19.25 -3.52 7.01
CA VAL A 30 18.42 -4.41 6.20
C VAL A 30 18.69 -5.85 6.65
N LYS A 31 17.72 -6.43 7.34
CA LYS A 31 17.74 -7.79 7.89
C LYS A 31 16.44 -8.53 7.64
N ASP A 32 16.39 -9.77 8.14
CA ASP A 32 15.18 -10.59 8.13
C ASP A 32 13.97 -9.79 8.68
N PRO A 33 12.86 -9.71 7.92
CA PRO A 33 11.66 -9.02 8.35
C PRO A 33 11.11 -9.43 9.72
N LEU A 34 11.28 -10.69 10.12
CA LEU A 34 10.83 -11.20 11.42
C LEU A 34 11.66 -10.68 12.60
N LEU A 35 12.81 -10.06 12.33
CA LEU A 35 13.68 -9.47 13.34
C LEU A 35 13.45 -7.96 13.52
N TYR A 36 12.57 -7.33 12.73
CA TYR A 36 12.15 -5.97 13.01
C TYR A 36 11.15 -5.95 14.17
N ASN A 37 11.27 -4.94 15.03
CA ASN A 37 10.22 -4.63 15.99
C ASN A 37 9.07 -3.93 15.25
N VAL A 38 8.09 -4.70 14.79
CA VAL A 38 6.94 -4.19 14.03
C VAL A 38 5.70 -4.18 14.91
N SER A 39 4.95 -3.08 14.88
CA SER A 39 3.64 -3.01 15.52
C SER A 39 2.68 -4.05 14.89
N PRO A 40 2.01 -4.90 15.68
CA PRO A 40 0.97 -5.80 15.17
C PRO A 40 -0.15 -5.05 14.43
N GLN A 41 -0.45 -3.82 14.85
CA GLN A 41 -1.42 -2.94 14.20
C GLN A 41 -0.94 -2.53 12.81
N ALA A 42 0.36 -2.24 12.64
CA ALA A 42 0.93 -1.87 11.33
C ALA A 42 0.81 -3.00 10.30
N ILE A 43 0.93 -4.27 10.71
CA ILE A 43 0.83 -5.42 9.79
C ILE A 43 -0.59 -5.96 9.65
N SER A 44 -1.56 -5.48 10.44
CA SER A 44 -2.94 -5.99 10.38
C SER A 44 -3.60 -5.81 9.01
N TYR A 45 -3.22 -4.75 8.28
CA TYR A 45 -3.63 -4.51 6.89
C TYR A 45 -3.24 -5.67 5.95
N THR A 46 -2.03 -6.23 6.09
CA THR A 46 -1.57 -7.33 5.24
C THR A 46 -2.26 -8.66 5.58
N HIS A 47 -2.68 -8.84 6.83
CA HIS A 47 -3.52 -9.98 7.22
C HIS A 47 -4.89 -9.93 6.53
N TYR A 48 -5.50 -8.74 6.45
CA TYR A 48 -6.78 -8.58 5.75
C TYR A 48 -6.66 -8.81 4.24
N LEU A 49 -5.59 -8.30 3.60
CA LEU A 49 -5.31 -8.63 2.20
C LEU A 49 -5.12 -10.14 2.00
N SER A 50 -4.39 -10.80 2.89
CA SER A 50 -4.20 -12.26 2.84
C SER A 50 -5.53 -13.00 3.01
N TRP A 51 -6.41 -12.53 3.89
CA TRP A 51 -7.76 -13.08 4.05
C TRP A 51 -8.59 -12.90 2.77
N LEU A 52 -8.59 -11.72 2.15
CA LEU A 52 -9.27 -11.49 0.88
C LEU A 52 -8.74 -12.38 -0.24
N ALA A 53 -7.43 -12.61 -0.31
CA ALA A 53 -6.82 -13.49 -1.31
C ALA A 53 -7.32 -14.94 -1.23
N ASN A 54 -7.79 -15.38 -0.04
CA ASN A 54 -8.31 -16.72 0.17
C ASN A 54 -9.84 -16.81 0.03
N TYR A 55 -10.58 -15.72 0.29
CA TYR A 55 -12.04 -15.76 0.46
C TYR A 55 -12.85 -14.79 -0.44
N ALA A 56 -12.17 -13.95 -1.22
CA ALA A 56 -12.81 -13.06 -2.18
C ALA A 56 -12.58 -13.55 -3.61
N GLU A 57 -13.44 -13.12 -4.53
CA GLU A 57 -13.16 -13.32 -5.96
C GLU A 57 -11.92 -12.50 -6.37
N PRO A 58 -11.14 -12.96 -7.35
CA PRO A 58 -9.96 -12.21 -7.80
C PRO A 58 -10.28 -10.77 -8.24
N SER A 59 -11.46 -10.52 -8.81
CA SER A 59 -11.91 -9.16 -9.17
C SER A 59 -12.20 -8.29 -7.93
N GLU A 60 -12.71 -8.87 -6.85
CA GLU A 60 -12.95 -8.20 -5.58
C GLU A 60 -11.64 -7.88 -4.84
N PHE A 61 -10.66 -8.78 -4.91
CA PHE A 61 -9.31 -8.50 -4.42
C PHE A 61 -8.68 -7.34 -5.20
N LEU A 62 -8.74 -7.36 -6.53
CA LEU A 62 -8.21 -6.26 -7.35
C LEU A 62 -8.93 -4.94 -7.06
N PHE A 63 -10.24 -4.99 -6.79
CA PHE A 63 -11.02 -3.83 -6.38
C PHE A 63 -10.48 -3.15 -5.11
N THR A 64 -9.94 -3.91 -4.15
CA THR A 64 -9.37 -3.30 -2.94
C THR A 64 -8.17 -2.42 -3.26
N GLY A 65 -7.37 -2.83 -4.25
CA GLY A 65 -6.24 -2.06 -4.74
C GLY A 65 -6.67 -0.68 -5.26
N ILE A 66 -7.69 -0.61 -6.13
CA ILE A 66 -8.09 0.67 -6.74
C ILE A 66 -8.82 1.61 -5.78
N VAL A 67 -9.46 1.07 -4.73
CA VAL A 67 -10.05 1.91 -3.67
C VAL A 67 -8.97 2.52 -2.78
N ASN A 68 -7.90 1.77 -2.50
CA ASN A 68 -6.88 2.17 -1.53
C ASN A 68 -5.70 2.95 -2.15
N LEU A 69 -5.26 2.57 -3.35
CA LEU A 69 -4.06 3.14 -3.98
C LEU A 69 -4.10 4.66 -4.13
N PRO A 70 -5.21 5.32 -4.52
CA PRO A 70 -5.25 6.77 -4.63
C PRO A 70 -5.03 7.49 -3.29
N VAL A 71 -5.59 6.95 -2.20
CA VAL A 71 -5.44 7.50 -0.85
C VAL A 71 -3.99 7.34 -0.38
N TRP A 72 -3.46 6.12 -0.49
CA TRP A 72 -2.06 5.79 -0.19
C TRP A 72 -1.09 6.69 -0.95
N ALA A 73 -1.25 6.78 -2.28
CA ALA A 73 -0.41 7.57 -3.15
C ALA A 73 -0.41 9.05 -2.76
N ASN A 74 -1.56 9.63 -2.42
CA ASN A 74 -1.63 11.02 -1.97
C ASN A 74 -0.79 11.26 -0.71
N VAL A 75 -0.92 10.38 0.28
CA VAL A 75 -0.20 10.50 1.56
C VAL A 75 1.31 10.31 1.36
N VAL A 76 1.68 9.23 0.69
CA VAL A 76 3.07 8.81 0.51
C VAL A 76 3.86 9.80 -0.35
N THR A 77 3.27 10.31 -1.43
CA THR A 77 3.95 11.30 -2.30
C THR A 77 4.21 12.61 -1.58
N ARG A 78 3.22 13.13 -0.84
CA ARG A 78 3.38 14.35 -0.01
C ARG A 78 4.42 14.16 1.09
N PHE A 79 4.44 12.98 1.72
CA PHE A 79 5.45 12.66 2.72
C PHE A 79 6.86 12.62 2.12
N GLY A 80 7.02 12.00 0.94
CA GLY A 80 8.27 11.99 0.17
C GLY A 80 8.83 13.38 -0.15
N GLU A 81 7.96 14.30 -0.59
CA GLU A 81 8.34 15.70 -0.84
C GLU A 81 8.80 16.39 0.43
N MET A 82 8.03 16.25 1.51
CA MET A 82 8.34 16.85 2.80
C MET A 82 9.69 16.36 3.33
N ILE A 83 9.98 15.05 3.26
CA ILE A 83 11.23 14.55 3.83
C ILE A 83 12.46 14.99 3.03
N LYS A 84 12.32 15.13 1.72
CA LYS A 84 13.37 15.65 0.85
C LYS A 84 13.67 17.11 1.19
N GLU A 85 12.63 17.93 1.31
CA GLU A 85 12.77 19.37 1.56
C GLU A 85 13.23 19.69 2.98
N ARG A 86 12.71 18.99 3.99
CA ARG A 86 12.94 19.33 5.41
C ARG A 86 14.13 18.60 6.04
N PHE A 87 14.42 17.38 5.59
CA PHE A 87 15.46 16.54 6.20
C PHE A 87 16.62 16.25 5.25
N GLY A 88 16.57 16.71 3.99
CA GLY A 88 17.65 16.52 3.02
C GLY A 88 17.87 15.06 2.60
N ILE A 89 16.88 14.19 2.84
CA ILE A 89 16.89 12.78 2.43
C ILE A 89 16.79 12.72 0.89
N ARG A 90 17.67 11.96 0.25
CA ARG A 90 17.81 11.91 -1.21
C ARG A 90 17.20 10.66 -1.83
N GLU A 91 17.20 9.54 -1.11
CA GLU A 91 16.66 8.26 -1.55
C GLU A 91 15.13 8.22 -1.38
N THR A 92 14.41 9.08 -2.13
CA THR A 92 12.94 9.16 -2.07
C THR A 92 12.20 8.25 -3.05
N GLY A 93 12.91 7.37 -3.76
CA GLY A 93 12.35 6.54 -4.83
C GLY A 93 11.15 5.69 -4.41
N PHE A 94 11.07 5.28 -3.14
CA PHE A 94 9.91 4.56 -2.60
C PHE A 94 8.63 5.40 -2.70
N PHE A 95 8.72 6.68 -2.34
CA PHE A 95 7.57 7.59 -2.40
C PHE A 95 7.20 7.93 -3.83
N ASP A 96 8.21 8.07 -4.69
CA ASP A 96 8.03 8.38 -6.11
C ASP A 96 7.41 7.22 -6.90
N ALA A 97 7.56 5.97 -6.44
CA ALA A 97 6.95 4.79 -7.06
C ALA A 97 5.40 4.84 -7.07
N PHE A 98 4.80 5.62 -6.19
CA PHE A 98 3.34 5.81 -6.12
C PHE A 98 2.88 7.10 -6.80
N ARG A 99 3.75 7.84 -7.48
CA ARG A 99 3.34 8.99 -8.28
C ARG A 99 2.68 8.54 -9.58
N GLY A 100 1.69 9.31 -10.00
CA GLY A 100 1.06 9.17 -11.31
C GLY A 100 -0.42 8.87 -11.21
N SER A 101 -0.99 8.52 -12.36
CA SER A 101 -2.41 8.21 -12.50
C SER A 101 -2.63 6.71 -12.51
N TYR A 102 -3.61 6.25 -11.74
CA TYR A 102 -4.07 4.86 -11.74
C TYR A 102 -5.26 4.64 -12.67
N LYS A 103 -5.69 5.65 -13.43
CA LYS A 103 -6.94 5.64 -14.20
C LYS A 103 -7.10 4.44 -15.13
N GLU A 104 -6.06 4.05 -15.87
CA GLU A 104 -6.15 2.90 -16.77
C GLU A 104 -6.38 1.59 -15.99
N LEU A 105 -5.69 1.45 -14.85
CA LEU A 105 -5.82 0.30 -13.98
C LEU A 105 -7.20 0.28 -13.30
N GLU A 106 -7.69 1.43 -12.84
CA GLU A 106 -9.03 1.63 -12.31
C GLU A 106 -10.09 1.23 -13.34
N ASP A 107 -10.04 1.78 -14.55
CA ASP A 107 -11.02 1.50 -15.62
C ASP A 107 -11.05 -0.01 -15.96
N ARG A 108 -9.90 -0.69 -15.93
CA ARG A 108 -9.81 -2.14 -16.16
C ARG A 108 -10.44 -2.94 -15.03
N ILE A 109 -10.25 -2.53 -13.77
CA ILE A 109 -10.76 -3.25 -12.60
C ILE A 109 -12.25 -2.99 -12.38
N VAL A 110 -12.73 -1.77 -12.62
CA VAL A 110 -14.15 -1.42 -12.59
C VAL A 110 -14.95 -2.34 -13.53
N LYS A 111 -14.46 -2.58 -14.75
CA LYS A 111 -15.09 -3.54 -15.68
C LYS A 111 -15.15 -4.98 -15.16
N LEU A 112 -14.19 -5.39 -14.33
CA LEU A 112 -14.13 -6.75 -13.78
C LEU A 112 -15.10 -6.98 -12.61
N ILE A 113 -15.59 -5.91 -11.99
CA ILE A 113 -16.57 -5.96 -10.90
C ILE A 113 -17.97 -5.52 -11.34
N GLU A 114 -18.17 -5.26 -12.63
CA GLU A 114 -19.50 -4.99 -13.18
C GLU A 114 -20.42 -6.19 -12.91
N GLY A 115 -21.55 -5.93 -12.24
CA GLY A 115 -22.50 -6.96 -11.83
C GLY A 115 -22.25 -7.59 -10.45
N ASN A 116 -21.15 -7.25 -9.77
CA ASN A 116 -20.94 -7.67 -8.38
C ASN A 116 -21.95 -7.02 -7.42
N GLN A 117 -22.22 -7.67 -6.30
CA GLN A 117 -23.12 -7.13 -5.28
C GLN A 117 -22.52 -5.87 -4.64
N VAL A 118 -23.22 -4.75 -4.78
CA VAL A 118 -22.78 -3.43 -4.30
C VAL A 118 -22.48 -3.45 -2.79
N ASP A 119 -23.31 -4.12 -1.99
CA ASP A 119 -23.10 -4.18 -0.54
C ASP A 119 -21.82 -4.92 -0.15
N ARG A 120 -21.43 -5.91 -0.95
CA ARG A 120 -20.19 -6.67 -0.74
C ARG A 120 -18.97 -5.81 -1.08
N LEU A 121 -18.97 -5.15 -2.24
CA LEU A 121 -17.92 -4.20 -2.62
C LEU A 121 -17.81 -3.05 -1.61
N ARG A 122 -18.94 -2.51 -1.16
CA ARG A 122 -18.97 -1.45 -0.14
C ARG A 122 -18.30 -1.88 1.15
N ARG A 123 -18.60 -3.08 1.66
CA ARG A 123 -17.95 -3.62 2.87
C ARG A 123 -16.45 -3.75 2.67
N ILE A 124 -16.02 -4.31 1.55
CA ILE A 124 -14.60 -4.46 1.22
C ILE A 124 -13.89 -3.11 1.21
N ALA A 125 -14.49 -2.11 0.55
CA ALA A 125 -13.97 -0.73 0.44
C ALA A 125 -13.85 -0.03 1.81
N TYR A 126 -14.86 -0.12 2.67
CA TYR A 126 -14.76 0.48 4.01
C TYR A 126 -13.74 -0.27 4.87
N THR A 127 -13.75 -1.59 4.86
CA THR A 127 -12.83 -2.38 5.68
C THR A 127 -11.37 -2.11 5.33
N ILE A 128 -11.00 -2.03 4.04
CA ILE A 128 -9.62 -1.74 3.66
C ILE A 128 -9.18 -0.34 4.15
N GLN A 129 -10.07 0.65 4.09
CA GLN A 129 -9.82 2.01 4.60
C GLN A 129 -9.69 2.07 6.13
N TYR A 130 -10.43 1.24 6.88
CA TYR A 130 -10.22 1.12 8.33
C TYR A 130 -8.85 0.55 8.67
N TYR A 131 -8.39 -0.47 7.92
CA TYR A 131 -7.05 -1.01 8.10
C TYR A 131 -5.96 0.00 7.70
N GLU A 132 -6.15 0.76 6.62
CA GLU A 132 -5.23 1.84 6.24
C GLU A 132 -5.13 2.90 7.35
N LYS A 133 -6.26 3.33 7.92
CA LYS A 133 -6.24 4.24 9.08
C LYS A 133 -5.47 3.64 10.26
N SER A 134 -5.73 2.36 10.59
CA SER A 134 -5.04 1.69 11.69
C SER A 134 -3.52 1.59 11.47
N PHE A 135 -3.08 1.45 10.22
CA PHE A 135 -1.67 1.50 9.87
C PHE A 135 -1.08 2.89 10.19
N TRP A 136 -1.72 3.97 9.74
CA TRP A 136 -1.24 5.32 10.02
C TRP A 136 -1.24 5.66 11.52
N ASP A 137 -2.28 5.26 12.25
CA ASP A 137 -2.36 5.42 13.71
C ASP A 137 -1.19 4.70 14.41
N SER A 138 -0.82 3.50 13.94
CA SER A 138 0.28 2.74 14.52
C SER A 138 1.64 3.41 14.35
N ILE A 139 1.86 4.08 13.21
CA ILE A 139 3.08 4.86 12.96
C ILE A 139 3.09 6.09 13.87
N TYR A 140 1.97 6.81 13.98
CA TYR A 140 1.89 8.01 14.80
C TYR A 140 2.16 7.72 16.29
N VAL A 141 1.58 6.65 16.85
CA VAL A 141 1.74 6.28 18.26
C VAL A 141 3.15 5.77 18.57
N ALA A 142 3.79 5.04 17.63
CA ALA A 142 5.15 4.56 17.81
C ALA A 142 6.19 5.70 17.97
N HIS A 143 5.85 6.92 17.54
CA HIS A 143 6.69 8.11 17.72
C HIS A 143 6.46 8.85 19.06
N GLN A 144 5.53 8.39 19.92
CA GLN A 144 5.27 8.99 21.23
C GLN A 144 5.86 8.18 22.42
N GLN A 145 6.53 7.06 22.15
CA GLN A 145 7.25 6.26 23.15
C GLN A 145 8.76 6.46 22.99
#